data_AF-A0A380JTK2-F1
#
_entry.id   AF-A0A380JTK2-F1
#
_cell.length_a   1.000
_cell.length_b   1.000
_cell.length_c   1.000
_cell.angle_alpha   90.00
_cell.angle_beta   90.00
_cell.angle_gamma   90.00
#
_symmetry.space_group_name_H-M   'P 1'
#
loop_
_entity.id
_entity.type
_entity.pdbx_description
1 polymer ?
#
loop_
_entity_poly.entity_id
_entity_poly.type
_entity_poly.pdbx_seq_one_letter_code
_entity_poly.pdbx_strand_id
1 'polypeptide(L)'
;MESAIKAGYSYNYSKAQSHKLLENVGIKNYIDERLEKLDSEKIADQKEVLQYLSSVMRGEQQEKTLISIGELGQEIVDIDVGAKDRLKAAELLGKRYRLFTDKVEMDVSSDVTINVGEWDDD
;
A
#
# COMPACT_ATOMS: atom_id res chain seq x y z
N MET A 1 28.76 3.37 7.42
CA MET A 1 30.05 2.86 7.95
C MET A 1 30.27 1.39 7.61
N GLU A 2 29.40 0.48 8.06
CA GLU A 2 29.56 -0.96 7.81
C GLU A 2 29.63 -1.33 6.33
N SER A 3 28.84 -0.67 5.47
CA SER A 3 28.86 -0.90 4.02
C SER A 3 30.21 -0.57 3.39
N ALA A 4 30.92 0.45 3.87
CA ALA A 4 32.25 0.81 3.38
C ALA A 4 33.32 -0.20 3.82
N ILE A 5 33.20 -0.72 5.04
CA ILE A 5 34.07 -1.81 5.54
C ILE A 5 33.87 -3.07 4.70
N LYS A 6 32.62 -3.44 4.41
CA LYS A 6 32.29 -4.59 3.54
C LYS A 6 32.76 -4.40 2.10
N ALA A 7 32.84 -3.15 1.62
CA ALA A 7 33.39 -2.82 0.31
C ALA A 7 34.93 -2.81 0.26
N GLY A 8 35.62 -3.11 1.37
CA GLY A 8 37.09 -3.26 1.43
C GLY A 8 37.86 -2.05 1.96
N TYR A 9 37.18 -0.99 2.43
CA TYR A 9 37.87 0.16 3.03
C TYR A 9 38.33 -0.13 4.46
N SER A 10 39.49 0.42 4.84
CA SER A 10 39.99 0.32 6.21
C SER A 10 39.03 0.97 7.23
N TYR A 11 39.07 0.53 8.49
CA TYR A 11 38.15 1.02 9.52
C TYR A 11 38.20 2.55 9.70
N ASN A 12 39.40 3.11 9.79
CA ASN A 12 39.60 4.56 9.96
C ASN A 12 39.10 5.34 8.74
N TYR A 13 39.35 4.83 7.52
CA TYR A 13 38.88 5.47 6.29
C TYR A 13 37.36 5.37 6.14
N SER A 14 36.78 4.21 6.47
CA SER A 14 35.34 3.99 6.48
C SER A 14 34.61 4.95 7.42
N LYS A 15 35.14 5.17 8.62
CA LYS A 15 34.56 6.14 9.58
C LYS A 15 34.56 7.57 9.04
N ALA A 16 35.64 7.98 8.38
CA ALA A 16 35.80 9.34 7.86
C ALA A 16 35.07 9.59 6.53
N GLN A 17 34.95 8.59 5.64
CA GLN A 17 34.52 8.79 4.25
C GLN A 17 33.12 8.25 3.95
N SER A 18 32.47 7.54 4.88
CA SER A 18 31.12 6.97 4.65
C SER A 18 30.08 8.00 4.19
N HIS A 19 30.09 9.21 4.76
CA HIS A 19 29.15 10.26 4.37
C HIS A 19 29.45 10.82 2.98
N LYS A 20 30.74 11.00 2.65
CA LYS A 20 31.19 11.50 1.34
C LYS A 20 30.88 10.54 0.20
N LEU A 21 30.93 9.23 0.44
CA LEU A 21 30.51 8.24 -0.55
C LEU A 21 29.01 8.36 -0.88
N LEU A 22 28.19 8.67 0.12
CA LEU A 22 26.75 8.87 -0.08
C LEU A 22 26.44 10.21 -0.77
N GLU A 23 27.26 11.23 -0.54
CA GLU A 23 27.16 12.53 -1.22
C GLU A 23 27.69 12.51 -2.67
N ASN A 24 28.45 11.48 -3.05
CA ASN A 24 28.94 11.34 -4.41
C ASN A 24 27.77 11.17 -5.38
N VAL A 25 27.62 12.12 -6.30
CA VAL A 25 26.48 12.19 -7.23
C VAL A 25 26.28 10.89 -8.02
N GLY A 26 27.35 10.24 -8.47
CA GLY A 26 27.25 8.98 -9.23
C GLY A 26 26.76 7.82 -8.38
N ILE A 27 27.28 7.68 -7.15
CA ILE A 27 26.87 6.63 -6.22
C ILE A 27 25.42 6.86 -5.75
N LYS A 28 25.07 8.11 -5.45
CA LYS A 28 23.71 8.51 -5.06
C LYS A 28 22.69 8.17 -6.15
N ASN A 29 22.94 8.63 -7.39
CA ASN A 29 22.05 8.34 -8.51
C ASN A 29 21.85 6.83 -8.72
N TYR A 30 22.93 6.04 -8.59
CA TYR A 30 22.83 4.59 -8.70
C TYR A 30 22.00 3.95 -7.56
N ILE A 31 22.13 4.46 -6.33
CA ILE A 31 21.29 4.03 -5.20
C ILE A 31 19.83 4.39 -5.48
N ASP A 32 19.56 5.61 -5.93
CA ASP A 32 18.21 6.09 -6.22
C ASP A 32 17.56 5.27 -7.35
N GLU A 33 18.25 5.05 -8.47
CA GLU A 33 17.78 4.16 -9.56
C GLU A 33 17.51 2.73 -9.07
N ARG A 34 18.36 2.21 -8.17
CA ARG A 34 18.18 0.86 -7.64
C ARG A 34 17.01 0.78 -6.67
N LEU A 35 16.76 1.84 -5.89
CA LEU A 35 15.60 1.96 -5.02
C LEU A 35 14.32 2.07 -5.84
N GLU A 36 14.28 2.94 -6.86
CA GLU A 36 13.12 3.04 -7.76
C GLU A 36 12.81 1.70 -8.44
N LYS A 37 13.85 0.98 -8.89
CA LYS A 37 13.67 -0.34 -9.46
C LYS A 37 13.11 -1.33 -8.43
N LEU A 38 13.66 -1.36 -7.21
CA LEU A 38 13.17 -2.22 -6.14
C LEU A 38 11.72 -1.88 -5.74
N ASP A 39 11.37 -0.60 -5.69
CA ASP A 39 10.02 -0.14 -5.41
C ASP A 39 9.08 -0.62 -6.51
N SER A 40 9.45 -0.46 -7.79
CA SER A 40 8.64 -0.96 -8.91
C SER A 40 8.49 -2.48 -8.95
N GLU A 41 9.49 -3.24 -8.49
CA GLU A 41 9.47 -4.70 -8.49
C GLU A 41 8.73 -5.29 -7.29
N LYS A 42 8.70 -4.59 -6.16
CA LYS A 42 8.18 -5.11 -4.88
C LYS A 42 6.88 -4.45 -4.41
N ILE A 43 6.64 -3.22 -4.81
CA ILE A 43 5.48 -2.43 -4.39
C ILE A 43 4.55 -2.31 -5.58
N ALA A 44 3.35 -2.86 -5.44
CA ALA A 44 2.35 -2.73 -6.47
C ALA A 44 1.96 -1.26 -6.66
N ASP A 45 2.02 -0.77 -7.90
CA ASP A 45 1.61 0.59 -8.21
C ASP A 45 0.08 0.73 -8.16
N GLN A 46 -0.43 1.96 -8.21
CA GLN A 46 -1.88 2.19 -8.14
C GLN A 46 -2.66 1.54 -9.30
N LYS A 47 -2.03 1.36 -10.47
CA LYS A 47 -2.65 0.79 -11.66
C LYS A 47 -2.67 -0.73 -11.57
N GLU A 48 -1.60 -1.34 -11.10
CA GLU A 48 -1.45 -2.77 -10.84
C GLU A 48 -2.45 -3.23 -9.80
N VAL A 49 -2.60 -2.51 -8.68
CA VAL A 49 -3.62 -2.79 -7.67
C VAL A 49 -5.02 -2.78 -8.29
N LEU A 50 -5.32 -1.80 -9.15
CA LEU A 50 -6.62 -1.74 -9.83
C LEU A 50 -6.83 -2.85 -10.84
N GLN A 51 -5.80 -3.19 -11.61
CA GLN A 51 -5.85 -4.28 -12.58
C GLN A 51 -6.11 -5.60 -11.87
N TYR A 52 -5.41 -5.85 -10.77
CA TYR A 52 -5.58 -7.05 -9.95
C TYR A 52 -6.98 -7.11 -9.32
N LEU A 53 -7.46 -6.03 -8.69
CA LEU A 53 -8.83 -6.00 -8.15
C LEU A 53 -9.89 -6.20 -9.25
N SER A 54 -9.64 -5.67 -10.45
CA SER A 54 -10.54 -5.85 -11.59
C SER A 54 -10.55 -7.29 -12.09
N SER A 55 -9.40 -7.96 -12.16
CA SER A 55 -9.32 -9.36 -12.59
C SER A 55 -9.99 -10.29 -11.57
N VAL A 56 -9.81 -10.03 -10.27
CA VAL A 56 -10.53 -10.73 -9.19
C VAL A 56 -12.04 -10.52 -9.35
N MET A 57 -12.51 -9.28 -9.46
CA MET A 57 -13.94 -8.97 -9.64
C MET A 57 -14.55 -9.70 -10.85
N ARG A 58 -13.79 -9.85 -11.94
CA ARG A 58 -14.22 -10.58 -13.16
C ARG A 58 -14.16 -12.10 -13.05
N GLY A 59 -13.54 -12.64 -12.01
CA GLY A 59 -13.35 -14.09 -11.85
C GLY A 59 -12.23 -14.65 -12.73
N GLU A 60 -11.26 -13.83 -13.10
CA GLU A 60 -10.09 -14.24 -13.90
C GLU A 60 -8.96 -14.84 -13.04
N GLN A 61 -9.15 -14.86 -11.71
CA GLN A 61 -8.16 -15.36 -10.75
C GLN A 61 -8.66 -16.64 -10.07
N GLN A 62 -7.72 -17.51 -9.70
CA GLN A 62 -7.96 -18.76 -8.99
C GLN A 62 -7.22 -18.76 -7.65
N GLU A 63 -7.72 -19.55 -6.71
CA GLU A 63 -7.14 -19.76 -5.40
C GLU A 63 -6.94 -21.25 -5.10
N LYS A 64 -5.89 -21.54 -4.34
CA LYS A 64 -5.57 -22.91 -3.93
C LYS A 64 -6.44 -23.31 -2.75
N THR A 65 -7.23 -24.36 -2.95
CA THR A 65 -8.08 -24.92 -1.91
C THR A 65 -7.78 -26.40 -1.70
N LEU A 66 -7.85 -26.83 -0.44
CA LEU A 66 -7.76 -28.23 -0.06
C LEU A 66 -9.11 -28.91 -0.28
N ILE A 67 -9.16 -29.92 -1.14
CA ILE A 67 -10.34 -30.75 -1.35
C ILE A 67 -10.09 -32.15 -0.82
N SER A 68 -11.17 -32.84 -0.42
CA SER A 68 -11.11 -34.26 -0.09
C SER A 68 -11.36 -35.10 -1.34
N ILE A 69 -10.53 -36.12 -1.53
CA ILE A 69 -10.63 -37.07 -2.65
C ILE A 69 -11.20 -38.44 -2.21
N GLY A 70 -11.72 -38.54 -0.99
CA GLY A 70 -12.13 -39.82 -0.37
C GLY A 70 -10.97 -40.53 0.35
N GLU A 71 -11.26 -41.63 1.05
CA GLU A 71 -10.28 -42.47 1.77
C GLU A 71 -9.28 -41.71 2.66
N LEU A 72 -9.72 -40.62 3.31
CA LEU A 72 -8.86 -39.71 4.11
C LEU A 72 -7.76 -39.00 3.29
N GLY A 73 -7.81 -39.07 1.96
CA GLY A 73 -6.96 -38.34 1.05
C GLY A 73 -7.40 -36.88 0.91
N GLN A 74 -6.42 -36.00 0.80
CA GLN A 74 -6.58 -34.57 0.54
C GLN A 74 -5.67 -34.15 -0.61
N GLU A 75 -6.15 -33.24 -1.43
CA GLU A 75 -5.40 -32.68 -2.56
C GLU A 75 -5.56 -31.16 -2.59
N ILE A 76 -4.52 -30.46 -3.02
CA ILE A 76 -4.57 -29.01 -3.26
C ILE A 76 -4.91 -28.81 -4.73
N VAL A 77 -6.02 -28.14 -4.99
CA VAL A 77 -6.48 -27.81 -6.34
C VAL A 77 -6.68 -26.31 -6.48
N ASP A 78 -6.52 -25.80 -7.69
CA ASP A 78 -6.86 -24.42 -8.03
C ASP A 78 -8.36 -24.36 -8.38
N ILE A 79 -9.10 -23.51 -7.66
CA ILE A 79 -10.51 -23.22 -7.92
C ILE A 79 -10.71 -21.74 -8.20
N ASP A 80 -11.78 -21.38 -8.88
CA ASP A 80 -12.11 -19.96 -9.08
C ASP A 80 -12.35 -19.26 -7.74
N VAL A 81 -11.88 -18.01 -7.64
CA VAL A 81 -12.05 -17.20 -6.44
C VAL A 81 -13.52 -17.09 -6.03
N GLY A 82 -13.77 -17.31 -4.74
CA GLY A 82 -15.10 -17.26 -4.14
C GLY A 82 -15.89 -15.99 -4.47
N ALA A 83 -17.22 -16.10 -4.55
CA ALA A 83 -18.09 -14.95 -4.84
C ALA A 83 -17.95 -13.82 -3.80
N LYS A 84 -17.65 -14.15 -2.54
CA LYS A 84 -17.44 -13.16 -1.47
C LYS A 84 -16.24 -12.27 -1.72
N ASP A 85 -15.13 -12.84 -2.18
CA ASP A 85 -13.90 -12.10 -2.47
C ASP A 85 -14.06 -11.24 -3.73
N ARG A 86 -14.80 -11.73 -4.72
CA ARG A 86 -15.20 -10.94 -5.90
C ARG A 86 -16.07 -9.75 -5.53
N LEU A 87 -17.04 -9.93 -4.64
CA LEU A 87 -17.85 -8.84 -4.10
C LEU A 87 -16.99 -7.84 -3.33
N LYS A 88 -15.99 -8.31 -2.57
CA LYS A 88 -15.07 -7.43 -1.87
C LYS A 88 -14.22 -6.59 -2.82
N ALA A 89 -13.73 -7.18 -3.90
CA ALA A 89 -13.02 -6.45 -4.94
C ALA A 89 -13.92 -5.38 -5.60
N ALA A 90 -15.17 -5.72 -5.90
CA ALA A 90 -16.16 -4.78 -6.42
C ALA A 90 -16.44 -3.62 -5.45
N GLU A 91 -16.56 -3.91 -4.16
CA GLU A 91 -16.75 -2.89 -3.11
C GLU A 91 -15.56 -1.91 -3.06
N LEU A 92 -14.32 -2.41 -3.09
CA LEU A 92 -13.13 -1.56 -3.06
C LEU A 92 -13.02 -0.67 -4.30
N LEU A 93 -13.32 -1.21 -5.48
CA LEU A 93 -13.38 -0.45 -6.72
C LEU A 93 -14.50 0.61 -6.69
N GLY A 94 -15.69 0.23 -6.20
CA GLY A 94 -16.82 1.15 -6.08
C GLY A 94 -16.56 2.29 -5.09
N LYS A 95 -15.87 2.03 -3.98
CA LYS A 95 -15.42 3.06 -3.03
C LYS A 95 -14.48 4.08 -3.69
N ARG A 96 -13.53 3.62 -4.51
CA ARG A 96 -12.64 4.51 -5.27
C ARG A 96 -13.42 5.42 -6.22
N TYR A 97 -14.42 4.88 -6.92
CA TYR A 97 -15.26 5.63 -7.85
C TYR A 97 -16.43 6.37 -7.18
N ARG A 98 -16.52 6.35 -5.84
CA ARG A 98 -17.61 6.98 -5.07
C ARG A 98 -19.00 6.53 -5.50
N LEU A 99 -19.14 5.25 -5.88
CA LEU A 99 -20.42 4.67 -6.27
C LEU A 99 -21.36 4.46 -5.07
N PHE A 100 -20.81 4.41 -3.86
CA PHE A 100 -21.56 4.23 -2.63
C PHE A 100 -21.68 5.58 -1.91
N THR A 101 -22.90 5.90 -1.49
CA THR A 101 -23.18 7.03 -0.60
C THR A 101 -23.56 6.50 0.77
N ASP A 102 -22.76 6.82 1.78
CA ASP A 102 -23.12 6.51 3.17
C ASP A 102 -24.06 7.60 3.68
N LYS A 103 -25.30 7.22 4.01
CA LYS A 103 -26.26 8.13 4.63
C LYS A 103 -25.93 8.23 6.11
N VAL A 104 -25.34 9.34 6.54
CA VAL A 104 -25.14 9.65 7.96
C VAL A 104 -26.32 10.52 8.41
N GLU A 105 -27.20 9.95 9.24
CA GLU A 105 -28.20 10.74 9.97
C GLU A 105 -27.51 11.31 11.21
N MET A 106 -27.20 12.60 11.17
CA MET A 106 -26.59 13.33 12.29
C MET A 106 -27.64 14.27 12.86
N ASP A 107 -28.19 13.92 14.02
CA ASP A 107 -29.11 14.77 14.76
C ASP A 107 -28.29 15.84 15.49
N VAL A 108 -28.00 16.95 14.80
CA VAL A 108 -27.21 18.06 15.34
C VAL A 108 -28.14 19.05 16.03
N SER A 109 -28.42 18.81 17.31
CA SER A 109 -28.91 19.86 18.21
C SER A 109 -27.73 20.69 18.70
N SER A 110 -27.18 21.56 17.85
CA SER A 110 -26.14 22.49 18.27
C SER A 110 -26.79 23.76 18.85
N ASP A 111 -26.73 23.91 20.17
CA ASP A 111 -27.04 25.17 20.84
C ASP A 111 -26.03 26.24 20.40
N VAL A 112 -26.49 27.16 19.54
CA VAL A 112 -25.66 28.29 19.09
C VAL A 112 -25.57 29.31 20.21
N THR A 113 -24.47 29.29 20.97
CA THR A 113 -24.17 30.37 21.92
C THR A 113 -23.54 31.54 21.18
N ILE A 114 -24.31 32.60 20.95
CA ILE A 114 -23.79 33.86 20.40
C ILE A 114 -23.26 34.70 21.56
N ASN A 115 -21.95 34.80 21.70
CA ASN A 115 -21.33 35.81 22.56
C ASN A 115 -21.24 37.11 21.77
N VAL A 116 -22.18 38.03 22.02
CA VAL A 116 -22.08 39.41 21.55
C VAL A 116 -21.10 40.12 22.49
N GLY A 117 -19.91 40.44 22.00
CA GLY A 117 -18.97 41.30 22.73
C GLY A 117 -19.55 42.69 22.94
N GLU A 118 -19.16 43.35 24.04
CA GLU A 118 -19.57 44.72 24.33
C GLU A 118 -19.15 45.65 23.18
N TRP A 119 -20.10 46.47 22.74
CA TRP A 119 -19.86 47.53 21.76
C TRP A 119 -19.28 48.73 22.50
N ASP A 120 -18.04 49.11 22.17
CA ASP A 120 -17.48 50.40 22.58
C ASP A 120 -18.16 51.51 21.75
N ASP A 121 -19.05 52.27 22.39
CA ASP A 121 -19.58 53.52 21.87
C ASP A 121 -18.62 54.66 22.26
N ASP A 122 -17.61 54.94 21.43
CA ASP A 122 -16.82 56.18 21.41
C ASP A 122 -16.77 56.78 19.99
#